data_AF-A0A662G2R5-F1
#
_entry.id   AF-A0A662G2R5-F1
#
_cell.length_a   1.000
_cell.length_b   1.000
_cell.length_c   1.000
_cell.angle_alpha   90.00
_cell.angle_beta   90.00
_cell.angle_gamma   90.00
#
_symmetry.space_group_name_H-M   'P 1'
#
loop_
_entity.id
_entity.type
_entity.pdbx_description
1 polymer ?
#
loop_
_entity_poly.entity_id
_entity_poly.type
_entity_poly.pdbx_seq_one_letter_code
_entity_poly.pdbx_strand_id
1 'polypeptide(L)'
;NVAYLVIKGIFEEKRLDGIYDPLGSIKPMKYIPRDTTGLQKIPCRADEIIIVTRRIVFTYMISRGSLLIFKNENVMYEAAKEISRELRIPVIVAVNGYAKTVTIGKILHIRGIPALVIAMLGGLVMMVSMLASVYERRNEFKVYSALGLNPDNIKYISLTEALILGFTGGGIGYLVGLLVSYLCSEVLELEGFVLSSSQLWGIGSVVIAVLISTLSSIYPIERASLEVVPSMERKWKLREDLRKEFEISLPFRIPAGKEKHFIIFTKNRLEAIYPPYSTLLRCLVTVGHVSEEGFVIKINADLVSEGMSSAIFELRGYRENPKYFTTSLRVIPVSVIGSKYAEFVYSIVDDLRKIVLKWLTLYSHDRLKNHYK
;
A
#
# COMPACT_ATOMS: atom_id res chain seq x y z
N ASN A 1 14.44 15.52 -77.21
CA ASN A 1 14.00 16.81 -76.65
C ASN A 1 15.15 17.51 -75.98
N VAL A 2 15.73 18.51 -76.65
CA VAL A 2 16.69 19.44 -76.04
C VAL A 2 15.86 20.46 -75.27
N ALA A 3 15.95 20.46 -73.94
CA ALA A 3 15.26 21.44 -73.10
C ALA A 3 16.12 22.71 -73.05
N TYR A 4 15.59 23.83 -73.55
CA TYR A 4 16.25 25.13 -73.44
C TYR A 4 15.96 25.71 -72.05
N LEU A 5 17.02 25.93 -71.26
CA LEU A 5 16.91 26.61 -69.97
C LEU A 5 16.77 28.12 -70.22
N VAL A 6 15.62 28.68 -69.84
CA VAL A 6 15.42 30.13 -69.87
C VAL A 6 15.77 30.69 -68.50
N ILE A 7 16.82 31.51 -68.43
CA ILE A 7 17.22 32.21 -67.20
C ILE A 7 16.14 33.25 -66.88
N LYS A 8 15.46 33.07 -65.74
CA LYS A 8 14.40 33.97 -65.27
C LYS A 8 14.88 35.04 -64.29
N GLY A 9 16.10 34.91 -63.77
CA GLY A 9 16.73 35.87 -62.86
C GLY A 9 18.10 35.38 -62.38
N ILE A 10 18.94 36.32 -61.93
CA ILE A 10 20.25 36.05 -61.30
C ILE A 10 20.15 36.57 -59.86
N PHE A 11 20.50 35.75 -58.88
CA PHE A 11 20.51 36.14 -57.47
C PHE A 11 21.83 36.82 -57.12
N GLU A 12 21.79 37.76 -56.17
CA GLU A 12 23.00 38.38 -55.64
C GLU A 12 23.73 37.38 -54.72
N GLU A 13 24.93 36.95 -55.13
CA GLU A 13 25.71 35.88 -54.47
C GLU A 13 25.90 36.10 -52.97
N LYS A 14 26.25 37.34 -52.59
CA LYS A 14 26.45 37.73 -51.18
C LYS A 14 25.20 37.57 -50.33
N ARG A 15 24.01 37.79 -50.91
CA ARG A 15 22.74 37.62 -50.19
C ARG A 15 22.40 36.15 -50.00
N LEU A 16 22.70 35.30 -50.98
CA LEU A 16 22.48 33.85 -50.89
C LEU A 16 23.44 33.19 -49.90
N ASP A 17 24.70 33.63 -49.89
CA ASP A 17 25.70 33.18 -48.91
C ASP A 17 25.39 33.65 -47.49
N GLY A 18 24.70 34.77 -47.33
CA GLY A 18 24.27 35.32 -46.05
C GLY A 18 23.04 34.65 -45.42
N ILE A 19 22.45 33.63 -46.05
CA ILE A 19 21.27 32.95 -45.52
C ILE A 19 21.70 31.84 -44.54
N TYR A 20 21.46 32.07 -43.25
CA TYR A 20 21.73 31.13 -42.16
C TYR A 20 20.43 30.78 -41.42
N ASP A 21 20.31 29.52 -41.04
CA ASP A 21 19.26 28.95 -40.20
C ASP A 21 19.85 28.55 -38.83
N PRO A 22 19.07 28.29 -37.76
CA PRO A 22 19.62 27.85 -36.47
C PRO A 22 20.44 26.55 -36.54
N LEU A 23 20.26 25.75 -37.60
CA LEU A 23 21.02 24.52 -37.87
C LEU A 23 22.23 24.72 -38.80
N GLY A 24 22.48 25.95 -39.28
CA GLY A 24 23.59 26.30 -40.17
C GLY A 24 23.16 26.83 -41.53
N SER A 25 24.01 26.68 -42.55
CA SER A 25 23.73 27.18 -43.91
C SER A 25 22.64 26.34 -44.59
N ILE A 26 21.63 27.01 -45.16
CA ILE A 26 20.51 26.37 -45.93
C ILE A 26 21.00 25.86 -47.31
N LYS A 27 22.24 26.20 -47.70
CA LYS A 27 22.80 25.79 -48.98
C LYS A 27 22.91 24.26 -49.08
N PRO A 28 22.57 23.67 -50.24
CA PRO A 28 22.76 22.24 -50.47
C PRO A 28 24.23 21.88 -50.27
N MET A 29 24.49 20.65 -49.86
CA MET A 29 25.84 20.20 -49.59
C MET A 29 26.41 19.44 -50.79
N LYS A 30 27.66 19.72 -51.14
CA LYS A 30 28.45 18.95 -52.12
C LYS A 30 29.46 18.04 -51.41
N TYR A 31 29.83 16.97 -52.09
CA TYR A 31 30.86 16.04 -51.65
C TYR A 31 32.14 16.30 -52.44
N ILE A 32 33.22 16.63 -51.74
CA ILE A 32 34.55 16.79 -52.33
C ILE A 32 35.40 15.59 -51.90
N PRO A 33 36.11 14.90 -52.81
CA PRO A 33 37.04 13.85 -52.43
C PRO A 33 38.16 14.41 -51.56
N ARG A 34 38.48 13.72 -50.46
CA ARG A 34 39.55 14.07 -49.53
C ARG A 34 40.84 13.34 -49.91
N ASP A 35 41.98 14.00 -49.79
CA ASP A 35 43.29 13.52 -50.27
C ASP A 35 43.72 12.14 -49.73
N THR A 36 43.20 11.71 -48.58
CA THR A 36 43.66 10.49 -47.88
C THR A 36 42.57 9.42 -47.72
N THR A 37 41.58 9.39 -48.61
CA THR A 37 40.34 8.57 -48.61
C THR A 37 39.17 9.19 -47.82
N GLY A 38 37.99 9.18 -48.45
CA GLY A 38 36.73 9.72 -47.91
C GLY A 38 36.15 10.87 -48.74
N LEU A 39 34.86 11.13 -48.56
CA LEU A 39 34.16 12.28 -49.14
C LEU A 39 33.92 13.31 -48.02
N GLN A 40 34.39 14.55 -48.20
CA GLN A 40 34.10 15.65 -47.31
C GLN A 40 32.83 16.38 -47.77
N LYS A 41 31.88 16.56 -46.85
CA LYS A 41 30.63 17.28 -47.11
C LYS A 41 30.85 18.77 -46.83
N ILE A 42 30.74 19.62 -47.86
CA ILE A 42 30.93 21.08 -47.76
C ILE A 42 29.69 21.77 -48.36
N PRO A 43 29.20 22.90 -47.81
CA PRO A 43 28.09 23.64 -48.42
C PRO A 43 28.49 24.14 -49.82
N CYS A 44 27.57 24.02 -50.79
CA CYS A 44 27.75 24.62 -52.10
C CYS A 44 27.95 26.14 -51.97
N ARG A 45 28.76 26.70 -52.85
CA ARG A 45 28.87 28.16 -53.00
C ARG A 45 27.67 28.70 -53.77
N ALA A 46 27.38 29.99 -53.64
CA ALA A 46 26.21 30.60 -54.28
C ALA A 46 26.20 30.46 -55.82
N ASP A 47 27.38 30.47 -56.44
CA ASP A 47 27.61 30.27 -57.88
C ASP A 47 27.38 28.83 -58.36
N GLU A 48 27.32 27.86 -57.44
CA GLU A 48 27.12 26.44 -57.74
C GLU A 48 25.64 25.99 -57.59
N ILE A 49 24.74 26.90 -57.22
CA ILE A 49 23.34 26.59 -56.91
C ILE A 49 22.43 27.02 -58.06
N ILE A 50 21.63 26.08 -58.57
CA ILE A 50 20.62 26.35 -59.60
C ILE A 50 19.25 26.01 -59.01
N ILE A 51 18.35 27.00 -59.00
CA ILE A 51 16.94 26.82 -58.62
C ILE A 51 16.13 26.60 -59.89
N VAL A 52 15.46 25.46 -59.98
CA VAL A 52 14.65 25.07 -61.13
C VAL A 52 13.27 24.59 -60.70
N THR A 53 12.30 24.69 -61.61
CA THR A 53 10.95 24.16 -61.38
C THR A 53 10.98 22.63 -61.28
N ARG A 54 10.21 22.07 -60.33
CA ARG A 54 10.15 20.62 -60.03
C ARG A 54 10.05 19.70 -61.25
N ARG A 55 9.33 20.11 -62.30
CA ARG A 55 9.15 19.32 -63.54
C ARG A 55 10.47 19.05 -64.27
N ILE A 56 11.42 20.00 -64.25
CA ILE A 56 12.68 19.90 -65.00
C ILE A 56 13.69 19.03 -64.25
N VAL A 57 13.65 19.06 -62.90
CA VAL A 57 14.58 18.32 -62.05
C VAL A 57 14.53 16.83 -62.36
N PHE A 58 13.35 16.21 -62.33
CA PHE A 58 13.21 14.76 -62.52
C PHE A 58 13.65 14.25 -63.89
N THR A 59 13.73 15.11 -64.91
CA THR A 59 14.11 14.72 -66.27
C THR A 59 15.63 14.76 -66.49
N TYR A 60 16.36 15.63 -65.79
CA TYR A 60 17.77 15.92 -66.11
C TYR A 60 18.72 16.03 -64.90
N MET A 61 18.24 16.08 -63.65
CA MET A 61 19.07 16.37 -62.47
C MET A 61 18.59 15.65 -61.20
N ILE A 62 19.50 15.42 -60.24
CA ILE A 62 19.15 14.89 -58.92
C ILE A 62 18.86 16.07 -57.98
N SER A 63 17.64 16.15 -57.45
CA SER A 63 17.29 17.16 -56.44
C SER A 63 18.10 16.96 -55.17
N ARG A 64 18.79 18.01 -54.70
CA ARG A 64 19.48 18.02 -53.39
C ARG A 64 18.66 18.67 -52.27
N GLY A 65 17.52 19.29 -52.61
CA GLY A 65 16.60 19.91 -51.68
C GLY A 65 15.38 20.46 -52.42
N SER A 66 14.24 20.56 -51.75
CA SER A 66 13.02 21.14 -52.30
C SER A 66 12.63 22.38 -51.53
N LEU A 67 12.54 23.51 -52.22
CA LEU A 67 11.96 24.74 -51.68
C LEU A 67 10.49 24.83 -52.08
N LEU A 68 9.60 24.96 -51.11
CA LEU A 68 8.17 25.16 -51.34
C LEU A 68 7.79 26.56 -50.88
N ILE A 69 7.24 27.36 -51.78
CA ILE A 69 6.84 28.75 -51.51
C ILE A 69 5.31 28.80 -51.45
N PHE A 70 4.78 29.26 -50.33
CA PHE A 70 3.34 29.39 -50.09
C PHE A 70 2.98 30.87 -49.94
N LYS A 71 1.78 31.25 -50.41
CA LYS A 71 1.25 32.62 -50.23
C LYS A 71 0.60 32.85 -48.87
N ASN A 72 0.18 31.78 -48.19
CA ASN A 72 -0.52 31.84 -46.91
C ASN A 72 0.29 31.08 -45.85
N GLU A 73 0.53 31.74 -44.71
CA GLU A 73 1.33 31.23 -43.60
C GLU A 73 0.71 29.98 -42.93
N ASN A 74 -0.62 29.94 -42.79
CA ASN A 74 -1.30 28.80 -42.17
C ASN A 74 -1.15 27.52 -43.00
N VAL A 75 -1.35 27.64 -44.32
CA VAL A 75 -1.22 26.53 -45.28
C VAL A 75 0.22 26.00 -45.31
N MET A 76 1.19 26.90 -45.21
CA MET A 76 2.61 26.55 -45.13
C MET A 76 2.92 25.74 -43.87
N TYR A 77 2.42 26.14 -42.70
CA TYR A 77 2.64 25.40 -41.45
C TYR A 77 1.97 24.03 -41.44
N GLU A 78 0.78 23.91 -42.02
CA GLU A 78 0.09 22.62 -42.17
C GLU A 78 0.87 21.69 -43.11
N ALA A 79 1.28 22.17 -44.28
CA ALA A 79 2.08 21.40 -45.22
C ALA A 79 3.42 20.97 -44.60
N ALA A 80 4.09 21.84 -43.83
CA ALA A 80 5.33 21.49 -43.15
C ALA A 80 5.14 20.38 -42.11
N LYS A 81 4.05 20.42 -41.34
CA LYS A 81 3.70 19.34 -40.39
C LYS A 81 3.41 18.03 -41.10
N GLU A 82 2.68 18.07 -42.21
CA GLU A 82 2.30 16.89 -42.98
C GLU A 82 3.53 16.24 -43.63
N ILE A 83 4.40 17.03 -44.27
CA ILE A 83 5.66 16.58 -44.86
C ILE A 83 6.58 15.99 -43.77
N SER A 84 6.72 16.67 -42.63
CA SER A 84 7.52 16.14 -41.52
C SER A 84 6.95 14.81 -41.01
N ARG A 85 5.60 14.64 -41.02
CA ARG A 85 4.91 13.43 -40.58
C ARG A 85 5.07 12.25 -41.50
N GLU A 86 4.90 12.45 -42.80
CA GLU A 86 5.00 11.36 -43.76
C GLU A 86 6.46 10.95 -44.00
N LEU A 87 7.33 11.94 -44.20
CA LEU A 87 8.72 11.69 -44.58
C LEU A 87 9.65 11.50 -43.38
N ARG A 88 9.20 11.80 -42.15
CA ARG A 88 10.00 11.74 -40.91
C ARG A 88 11.34 12.49 -41.00
N ILE A 89 11.35 13.58 -41.74
CA ILE A 89 12.49 14.49 -41.88
C ILE A 89 12.19 15.82 -41.19
N PRO A 90 13.21 16.52 -40.65
CA PRO A 90 13.05 17.88 -40.17
C PRO A 90 12.72 18.80 -41.35
N VAL A 91 11.64 19.58 -41.22
CA VAL A 91 11.23 20.56 -42.22
C VAL A 91 11.45 21.95 -41.66
N ILE A 92 12.23 22.77 -42.37
CA ILE A 92 12.51 24.15 -41.98
C ILE A 92 11.46 25.06 -42.63
N VAL A 93 10.83 25.90 -41.82
CA VAL A 93 9.80 26.85 -42.24
C VAL A 93 10.28 28.25 -41.95
N ALA A 94 10.30 29.14 -42.95
CA ALA A 94 10.76 30.51 -42.78
C ALA A 94 9.66 31.52 -43.13
N VAL A 95 9.36 32.44 -42.19
CA VAL A 95 8.34 33.50 -42.34
C VAL A 95 8.87 34.80 -41.75
N ASN A 96 8.75 35.91 -42.47
CA ASN A 96 9.08 37.26 -41.98
C ASN A 96 10.47 37.36 -41.30
N GLY A 97 11.48 36.64 -41.82
CA GLY A 97 12.83 36.63 -41.27
C GLY A 97 13.06 35.69 -40.07
N TYR A 98 12.02 34.98 -39.60
CA TYR A 98 12.13 33.95 -38.57
C TYR A 98 12.06 32.57 -39.20
N ALA A 99 12.97 31.68 -38.81
CA ALA A 99 12.97 30.29 -39.21
C ALA A 99 12.63 29.37 -38.03
N LYS A 100 11.78 28.37 -38.28
CA LYS A 100 11.33 27.38 -37.31
C LYS A 100 11.45 25.98 -37.90
N THR A 101 12.12 25.09 -37.19
CA THR A 101 12.21 23.68 -37.56
C THR A 101 11.00 22.92 -37.00
N VAL A 102 10.30 22.23 -37.88
CA VAL A 102 9.21 21.31 -37.56
C VAL A 102 9.76 19.89 -37.67
N THR A 103 9.88 19.22 -36.54
CA THR A 103 10.35 17.83 -36.43
C THR A 103 9.37 17.04 -35.60
N ILE A 104 9.25 15.75 -35.89
CA ILE A 104 8.45 14.81 -35.10
C ILE A 104 9.38 13.95 -34.27
N GLY A 105 9.37 14.17 -32.96
CA GLY A 105 10.01 13.29 -31.98
C GLY A 105 9.03 12.26 -31.43
N LYS A 106 9.54 11.10 -31.01
CA LYS A 106 8.78 10.16 -30.17
C LYS A 106 8.97 10.56 -28.72
N ILE A 107 7.89 10.91 -28.03
CA ILE A 107 7.93 11.19 -26.60
C ILE A 107 7.30 10.01 -25.86
N LEU A 108 8.09 9.31 -25.04
CA LEU A 108 7.56 8.35 -24.09
C LEU A 108 6.93 9.13 -22.92
N HIS A 109 5.62 9.31 -22.99
CA HIS A 109 4.85 9.92 -21.91
C HIS A 109 4.28 8.83 -20.99
N ILE A 110 4.91 8.62 -19.83
CA ILE A 110 4.30 7.86 -18.74
C ILE A 110 3.33 8.80 -18.02
N ARG A 111 2.03 8.67 -18.31
CA ARG A 111 0.95 9.43 -17.66
C ARG A 111 -0.22 8.51 -17.29
N GLY A 112 -0.95 8.87 -16.24
CA GLY A 112 -2.15 8.15 -15.82
C GLY A 112 -1.84 6.85 -15.06
N ILE A 113 -2.50 5.77 -15.45
CA ILE A 113 -2.52 4.48 -14.72
C ILE A 113 -1.12 3.89 -14.47
N PRO A 114 -0.18 3.86 -15.43
CA PRO A 114 1.13 3.24 -15.20
C PRO A 114 1.92 3.93 -14.07
N ALA A 115 1.83 5.25 -13.96
CA ALA A 115 2.48 6.00 -12.89
C ALA A 115 1.86 5.69 -11.52
N LEU A 116 0.53 5.53 -11.46
CA LEU A 116 -0.18 5.13 -10.25
C LEU A 116 0.23 3.74 -9.79
N VAL A 117 0.38 2.78 -10.71
CA VAL A 117 0.80 1.41 -10.38
C VAL A 117 2.20 1.40 -9.75
N ILE A 118 3.15 2.16 -10.30
CA ILE A 118 4.51 2.27 -9.76
C ILE A 118 4.46 2.87 -8.34
N ALA A 119 3.67 3.93 -8.14
CA ALA A 119 3.51 4.55 -6.82
C ALA A 119 2.87 3.58 -5.80
N MET A 120 1.87 2.80 -6.22
CA MET A 120 1.24 1.79 -5.36
C MET A 120 2.21 0.67 -4.98
N LEU A 121 3.02 0.19 -5.93
CA LEU A 121 4.05 -0.81 -5.65
C LEU A 121 5.08 -0.29 -4.65
N GLY A 122 5.53 0.96 -4.81
CA GLY A 122 6.40 1.62 -3.84
C GLY A 122 5.78 1.72 -2.45
N GLY A 123 4.50 2.12 -2.37
CA GLY A 123 3.75 2.17 -1.12
C GLY A 123 3.56 0.81 -0.46
N LEU A 124 3.35 -0.26 -1.23
CA LEU A 124 3.26 -1.63 -0.71
C LEU A 124 4.59 -2.11 -0.13
N VAL A 125 5.70 -1.84 -0.82
CA VAL A 125 7.05 -2.17 -0.32
C VAL A 125 7.32 -1.44 0.99
N MET A 126 6.99 -0.15 1.07
CA MET A 126 7.10 0.63 2.30
C MET A 126 6.24 0.04 3.43
N MET A 127 4.98 -0.33 3.14
CA MET A 127 4.09 -0.95 4.13
C MET A 127 4.67 -2.24 4.70
N VAL A 128 5.18 -3.13 3.84
CA VAL A 128 5.78 -4.41 4.27
C VAL A 128 7.05 -4.18 5.09
N SER A 129 7.90 -3.23 4.67
CA SER A 129 9.13 -2.91 5.39
C SER A 129 8.84 -2.30 6.76
N MET A 130 7.86 -1.40 6.85
CA MET A 130 7.45 -0.81 8.13
C MET A 130 6.82 -1.87 9.05
N LEU A 131 6.03 -2.79 8.50
CA LEU A 131 5.48 -3.91 9.26
C LEU A 131 6.60 -4.75 9.89
N ALA A 132 7.65 -5.08 9.11
CA ALA A 132 8.79 -5.85 9.59
C ALA A 132 9.57 -5.10 10.70
N SER A 133 9.93 -3.83 10.48
CA SER A 133 10.62 -2.99 11.47
C SER A 133 9.85 -2.91 12.79
N VAL A 134 8.54 -2.72 12.71
CA VAL A 134 7.65 -2.64 13.86
C VAL A 134 7.56 -3.98 14.61
N TYR A 135 7.58 -5.11 13.91
CA TYR A 135 7.59 -6.44 14.54
C TYR A 135 8.89 -6.68 15.31
N GLU A 136 10.04 -6.31 14.75
CA GLU A 136 11.35 -6.45 15.41
C GLU A 136 11.42 -5.59 16.69
N ARG A 137 10.90 -4.36 16.63
CA ARG A 137 10.94 -3.39 17.72
C ARG A 137 9.78 -3.52 18.72
N ARG A 138 8.95 -4.57 18.62
CA ARG A 138 7.80 -4.79 19.50
C ARG A 138 8.17 -4.82 20.99
N ASN A 139 9.37 -5.30 21.33
CA ASN A 139 9.84 -5.32 22.71
C ASN A 139 10.10 -3.92 23.28
N GLU A 140 10.55 -2.97 22.46
CA GLU A 140 10.69 -1.56 22.86
C GLU A 140 9.32 -0.97 23.19
N PHE A 141 8.31 -1.24 22.36
CA PHE A 141 6.95 -0.76 22.60
C PHE A 141 6.37 -1.29 23.92
N LYS A 142 6.66 -2.54 24.28
CA LYS A 142 6.27 -3.09 25.58
C LYS A 142 6.92 -2.34 26.73
N VAL A 143 8.20 -1.99 26.60
CA VAL A 143 8.91 -1.18 27.60
C VAL A 143 8.26 0.20 27.72
N TYR A 144 7.93 0.87 26.62
CA TYR A 144 7.22 2.16 26.65
C TYR A 144 5.85 2.05 27.31
N SER A 145 5.08 1.00 27.01
CA SER A 145 3.80 0.76 27.66
C SER A 145 3.96 0.47 29.16
N ALA A 146 5.03 -0.22 29.58
CA ALA A 146 5.32 -0.47 30.98
C ALA A 146 5.73 0.79 31.76
N LEU A 147 6.33 1.77 31.07
CA LEU A 147 6.60 3.11 31.58
C LEU A 147 5.36 4.03 31.59
N GLY A 148 4.21 3.53 31.12
CA GLY A 148 2.94 4.27 31.14
C GLY A 148 2.68 5.15 29.92
N LEU A 149 3.42 4.99 28.82
CA LEU A 149 3.08 5.71 27.58
C LEU A 149 1.74 5.20 27.03
N ASN A 150 0.88 6.14 26.64
CA ASN A 150 -0.34 5.84 25.88
C ASN A 150 0.06 5.23 24.51
N PRO A 151 -0.60 4.15 24.03
CA PRO A 151 -0.42 3.62 22.68
C PRO A 151 -0.38 4.68 21.57
N ASP A 152 -1.12 5.80 21.70
CA ASP A 152 -1.08 6.89 20.71
C ASP A 152 0.29 7.59 20.64
N ASN A 153 0.99 7.74 21.77
CA ASN A 153 2.35 8.31 21.78
C ASN A 153 3.33 7.42 21.02
N ILE A 154 3.18 6.10 21.15
CA ILE A 154 3.99 5.12 20.41
C ILE A 154 3.71 5.24 18.90
N LYS A 155 2.45 5.48 18.51
CA LYS A 155 2.09 5.73 17.10
C LYS A 155 2.76 6.99 16.58
N TYR A 156 2.74 8.10 17.33
CA TYR A 156 3.36 9.36 16.90
C TYR A 156 4.87 9.25 16.70
N ILE A 157 5.57 8.52 17.58
CA ILE A 157 7.01 8.26 17.43
C ILE A 157 7.28 7.50 16.12
N SER A 158 6.50 6.44 15.87
CA SER A 158 6.67 5.61 14.66
C SER A 158 6.24 6.33 13.37
N LEU A 159 5.23 7.21 13.45
CA LEU A 159 4.81 8.06 12.33
C LEU A 159 5.89 9.10 11.99
N THR A 160 6.58 9.62 13.00
CA THR A 160 7.71 10.54 12.81
C THR A 160 8.87 9.85 12.10
N GLU A 161 9.15 8.59 12.43
CA GLU A 161 10.12 7.77 11.70
C GLU A 161 9.72 7.60 10.22
N ALA A 162 8.46 7.26 9.94
CA ALA A 162 7.95 7.16 8.57
C ALA A 162 8.01 8.49 7.79
N LEU A 163 7.82 9.63 8.46
CA LEU A 163 7.98 10.96 7.89
C LEU A 163 9.44 11.23 7.49
N ILE A 164 10.38 10.93 8.40
CA ILE A 164 11.82 11.12 8.14
C ILE A 164 12.28 10.22 7.00
N LEU A 165 11.83 8.96 6.97
CA LEU A 165 12.12 8.02 5.88
C LEU A 165 11.53 8.48 4.54
N GLY A 166 10.30 9.01 4.54
CA GLY A 166 9.69 9.57 3.33
C GLY A 166 10.43 10.79 2.80
N PHE A 167 10.86 11.69 3.69
CA PHE A 167 11.57 12.91 3.32
C PHE A 167 12.98 12.59 2.78
N THR A 168 13.76 11.81 3.52
CA THR A 168 15.12 11.43 3.14
C THR A 168 15.13 10.51 1.92
N GLY A 169 14.27 9.49 1.91
CA GLY A 169 14.12 8.56 0.79
C GLY A 169 13.60 9.25 -0.48
N GLY A 170 12.65 10.18 -0.35
CA GLY A 170 12.17 10.99 -1.46
C GLY A 170 13.25 11.89 -2.06
N GLY A 171 14.05 12.55 -1.21
CA GLY A 171 15.19 13.36 -1.65
C GLY A 171 16.26 12.56 -2.37
N ILE A 172 16.69 11.43 -1.78
CA ILE A 172 17.68 10.53 -2.38
C ILE A 172 17.15 9.93 -3.68
N GLY A 173 15.89 9.48 -3.68
CA GLY A 173 15.24 8.90 -4.86
C GLY A 173 15.15 9.89 -6.03
N TYR A 174 14.88 11.16 -5.77
CA TYR A 174 14.90 12.21 -6.79
C TYR A 174 16.29 12.39 -7.41
N LEU A 175 17.35 12.46 -6.59
CA LEU A 175 18.72 12.59 -7.06
C LEU A 175 19.16 11.38 -7.89
N VAL A 176 18.82 10.17 -7.44
CA VAL A 176 19.08 8.93 -8.19
C VAL A 176 18.32 8.93 -9.52
N GLY A 177 17.05 9.35 -9.53
CA GLY A 177 16.25 9.47 -10.74
C GLY A 177 16.84 10.45 -11.76
N LEU A 178 17.37 11.59 -11.30
CA LEU A 178 18.10 12.53 -12.14
C LEU A 178 19.37 11.91 -12.74
N LEU A 179 20.17 11.23 -11.91
CA LEU A 179 21.40 10.57 -12.34
C LEU A 179 21.12 9.50 -13.41
N VAL A 180 20.13 8.65 -13.18
CA VAL A 180 19.72 7.61 -14.14
C VAL A 180 19.25 8.25 -15.44
N SER A 181 18.46 9.34 -15.35
CA SER A 181 17.98 10.03 -16.54
C SER A 181 19.12 10.67 -17.35
N TYR A 182 20.13 11.22 -16.66
CA TYR A 182 21.35 11.74 -17.30
C TYR A 182 22.12 10.64 -18.02
N LEU A 183 22.38 9.51 -17.34
CA LEU A 183 23.09 8.37 -17.92
C LEU A 183 22.34 7.77 -19.11
N CYS A 184 21.01 7.68 -19.05
CA CYS A 184 20.21 7.24 -20.18
C CYS A 184 20.33 8.19 -21.38
N SER A 185 20.43 9.51 -21.15
CA SER A 185 20.62 10.47 -22.22
C SER A 185 21.95 10.31 -22.93
N GLU A 186 23.04 10.06 -22.19
CA GLU A 186 24.37 9.88 -22.78
C GLU A 186 24.53 8.52 -23.48
N VAL A 187 24.02 7.44 -22.88
CA VAL A 187 24.29 6.07 -23.35
C VAL A 187 23.40 5.65 -24.51
N LEU A 188 22.14 6.10 -24.55
CA LEU A 188 21.17 5.64 -25.57
C LEU A 188 21.07 6.56 -26.79
N GLU A 189 21.84 7.65 -26.84
CA GLU A 189 21.82 8.67 -27.93
C GLU A 189 20.40 8.97 -28.43
N LEU A 190 19.43 9.04 -27.51
CA LEU A 190 18.02 9.25 -27.85
C LEU A 190 17.87 10.69 -28.38
N GLU A 191 17.98 10.84 -29.70
CA GLU A 191 17.75 12.12 -30.39
C GLU A 191 16.39 12.70 -29.96
N GLY A 192 16.42 13.75 -29.15
CA GLY A 192 15.23 14.43 -28.61
C GLY A 192 14.91 14.20 -27.13
N PHE A 193 15.74 13.50 -26.35
CA PHE A 193 15.58 13.41 -24.90
C PHE A 193 16.05 14.70 -24.21
N VAL A 194 15.17 15.70 -24.13
CA VAL A 194 15.41 16.93 -23.37
C VAL A 194 15.10 16.71 -21.89
N LEU A 195 16.13 16.69 -21.06
CA LEU A 195 16.02 16.61 -19.61
C LEU A 195 15.42 17.92 -19.06
N SER A 196 14.10 18.03 -19.05
CA SER A 196 13.39 19.20 -18.53
C SER A 196 13.13 19.05 -17.03
N SER A 197 14.17 19.27 -16.23
CA SER A 197 14.06 19.27 -14.76
C SER A 197 13.54 20.63 -14.28
N SER A 198 12.25 20.70 -13.91
CA SER A 198 11.71 21.88 -13.20
C SER A 198 11.87 21.72 -11.69
N GLN A 199 12.23 22.80 -10.98
CA GLN A 199 12.35 22.78 -9.52
C GLN A 199 11.04 22.36 -8.82
N LEU A 200 9.89 22.65 -9.43
CA LEU A 200 8.57 22.24 -8.94
C LEU A 200 8.42 20.72 -8.84
N TRP A 201 8.99 19.97 -9.79
CA TRP A 201 8.91 18.50 -9.77
C TRP A 201 9.80 17.88 -8.69
N GLY A 202 10.93 18.52 -8.34
CA GLY A 202 11.77 18.08 -7.23
C GLY A 202 11.09 18.24 -5.87
N ILE A 203 10.42 19.37 -5.63
CA ILE A 203 9.60 19.55 -4.42
C ILE A 203 8.42 18.57 -4.44
N GLY A 204 7.75 18.45 -5.59
CA GLY A 204 6.62 17.55 -5.77
C GLY A 204 6.96 16.09 -5.48
N SER A 205 8.12 15.60 -5.90
CA SER A 205 8.53 14.21 -5.64
C SER A 205 8.73 13.93 -4.15
N VAL A 206 9.33 14.88 -3.40
CA VAL A 206 9.52 14.72 -1.96
C VAL A 206 8.18 14.74 -1.22
N VAL A 207 7.28 15.66 -1.58
CA VAL A 207 5.94 15.72 -0.98
C VAL A 207 5.17 14.43 -1.24
N ILE A 208 5.20 13.92 -2.47
CA ILE A 208 4.54 12.65 -2.83
C ILE A 208 5.16 11.49 -2.05
N ALA A 209 6.49 11.42 -1.92
CA ALA A 209 7.17 10.38 -1.17
C ALA A 209 6.77 10.38 0.31
N VAL A 210 6.71 11.56 0.94
CA VAL A 210 6.26 11.73 2.33
C VAL A 210 4.80 11.32 2.50
N LEU A 211 3.92 11.69 1.56
CA LEU A 211 2.51 11.29 1.60
C LEU A 211 2.36 9.76 1.48
N ILE A 212 3.07 9.14 0.54
CA ILE A 212 3.02 7.68 0.36
C ILE A 212 3.59 6.98 1.60
N SER A 213 4.74 7.42 2.12
CA SER A 213 5.37 6.78 3.28
C SER A 213 4.49 6.85 4.54
N THR A 214 3.83 7.99 4.76
CA THR A 214 2.92 8.17 5.89
C THR A 214 1.65 7.35 5.72
N LEU A 215 0.97 7.45 4.58
CA LEU A 215 -0.26 6.68 4.29
C LEU A 215 -0.03 5.18 4.42
N SER A 216 1.07 4.67 3.85
CA SER A 216 1.43 3.26 3.92
C SER A 216 1.79 2.78 5.32
N SER A 217 2.31 3.66 6.17
CA SER A 217 2.75 3.31 7.53
C SER A 217 1.65 3.35 8.59
N ILE A 218 0.51 4.02 8.33
CA ILE A 218 -0.59 4.14 9.30
C ILE A 218 -1.09 2.76 9.74
N TYR A 219 -1.40 1.87 8.78
CA TYR A 219 -1.94 0.54 9.06
C TYR A 219 -1.02 -0.33 9.95
N PRO A 220 0.27 -0.55 9.62
CA PRO A 220 1.15 -1.37 10.46
C PRO A 220 1.35 -0.76 11.85
N ILE A 221 1.47 0.57 11.95
CA ILE A 221 1.68 1.27 13.23
C ILE A 221 0.47 1.11 14.16
N GLU A 222 -0.74 1.32 13.65
CA GLU A 222 -1.96 1.16 14.46
C GLU A 222 -2.11 -0.25 14.99
N ARG A 223 -1.90 -1.24 14.12
CA ARG A 223 -2.06 -2.64 14.50
C ARG A 223 -1.06 -3.05 15.59
N ALA A 224 0.19 -2.62 15.47
CA ALA A 224 1.23 -2.99 16.43
C ALA A 224 1.09 -2.27 17.77
N SER A 225 0.69 -0.99 17.77
CA SER A 225 0.42 -0.22 18.98
C SER A 225 -0.66 -0.90 19.84
N LEU A 226 -1.72 -1.41 19.21
CA LEU A 226 -2.79 -2.13 19.89
C LEU A 226 -2.36 -3.52 20.40
N GLU A 227 -1.45 -4.21 19.71
CA GLU A 227 -1.00 -5.57 20.08
C GLU A 227 -0.05 -5.60 21.29
N VAL A 228 0.47 -4.44 21.69
CA VAL A 228 1.47 -4.31 22.75
C VAL A 228 0.83 -4.04 24.11
N VAL A 229 -0.37 -3.45 24.13
CA VAL A 229 -1.02 -3.00 25.37
C VAL A 229 -1.95 -4.09 25.91
N PRO A 230 -1.57 -4.81 26.99
CA PRO A 230 -2.37 -5.92 27.51
C PRO A 230 -3.70 -5.48 28.12
N SER A 231 -3.83 -4.22 28.57
CA SER A 231 -5.10 -3.70 29.10
C SER A 231 -6.21 -3.58 28.06
N MET A 232 -5.86 -3.63 26.77
CA MET A 232 -6.81 -3.60 25.65
C MET A 232 -7.25 -5.00 25.19
N GLU A 233 -6.79 -6.10 25.81
CA GLU A 233 -7.38 -7.42 25.62
C GLU A 233 -8.77 -7.47 26.25
N ARG A 234 -9.75 -6.90 25.54
CA ARG A 234 -11.14 -6.77 25.96
C ARG A 234 -11.87 -8.12 26.06
N LYS A 235 -11.26 -9.19 25.54
CA LYS A 235 -11.82 -10.55 25.49
C LYS A 235 -10.86 -11.51 26.17
N TRP A 236 -11.34 -12.14 27.24
CA TRP A 236 -10.69 -13.28 27.86
C TRP A 236 -10.45 -14.36 26.79
N LYS A 237 -9.35 -15.11 26.88
CA LYS A 237 -9.07 -16.24 25.98
C LYS A 237 -8.68 -17.44 26.82
N LEU A 238 -9.30 -18.59 26.60
CA LEU A 238 -8.77 -19.86 27.13
C LEU A 238 -7.45 -20.15 26.40
N ARG A 239 -6.39 -20.38 27.20
CA ARG A 239 -5.04 -20.69 26.71
C ARG A 239 -4.77 -22.21 26.67
N GLU A 240 -5.66 -22.99 27.25
CA GLU A 240 -5.62 -24.45 27.36
C GLU A 240 -6.04 -25.13 26.04
N ASP A 241 -5.54 -26.35 25.80
CA ASP A 241 -6.01 -27.20 24.70
C ASP A 241 -7.43 -27.68 25.01
N LEU A 242 -8.42 -26.99 24.46
CA LEU A 242 -9.84 -27.22 24.73
C LEU A 242 -10.30 -28.65 24.45
N ARG A 243 -9.58 -29.37 23.57
CA ARG A 243 -9.90 -30.76 23.19
C ARG A 243 -9.43 -31.79 24.20
N LYS A 244 -8.65 -31.39 25.20
CA LYS A 244 -8.20 -32.25 26.30
C LYS A 244 -8.90 -31.86 27.59
N GLU A 245 -8.77 -32.74 28.59
CA GLU A 245 -9.18 -32.41 29.93
C GLU A 245 -8.28 -31.31 30.51
N PHE A 246 -8.90 -30.25 31.02
CA PHE A 246 -8.18 -29.16 31.67
C PHE A 246 -8.94 -28.66 32.90
N GLU A 247 -8.20 -28.06 33.84
CA GLU A 247 -8.76 -27.48 35.06
C GLU A 247 -8.32 -26.02 35.19
N ILE A 248 -9.30 -25.13 35.38
CA ILE A 248 -9.08 -23.70 35.58
C ILE A 248 -9.42 -23.37 37.03
N SER A 249 -8.46 -22.81 37.75
CA SER A 249 -8.74 -22.19 39.04
C SER A 249 -9.50 -20.89 38.80
N LEU A 250 -10.70 -20.83 39.34
CA LEU A 250 -11.52 -19.64 39.25
C LEU A 250 -11.11 -18.71 40.40
N PRO A 251 -10.75 -17.43 40.14
CA PRO A 251 -10.12 -16.54 41.13
C PRO A 251 -11.12 -15.97 42.15
N PHE A 252 -12.11 -16.75 42.56
CA PHE A 252 -13.17 -16.32 43.46
C PHE A 252 -13.41 -17.35 44.57
N ARG A 253 -13.86 -16.82 45.71
CA ARG A 253 -14.02 -17.55 46.97
C ARG A 253 -15.46 -17.45 47.43
N ILE A 254 -16.07 -18.58 47.79
CA ILE A 254 -17.46 -18.64 48.26
C ILE A 254 -17.45 -18.68 49.79
N PRO A 255 -18.15 -17.76 50.49
CA PRO A 255 -18.26 -17.81 51.95
C PRO A 255 -18.91 -19.11 52.43
N ALA A 256 -18.38 -19.68 53.52
CA ALA A 256 -18.98 -20.84 54.15
C ALA A 256 -20.41 -20.55 54.64
N GLY A 257 -21.33 -21.50 54.45
CA GLY A 257 -22.75 -21.40 54.79
C GLY A 257 -23.63 -20.82 53.66
N LYS A 258 -23.05 -20.51 52.51
CA LYS A 258 -23.79 -19.95 51.34
C LYS A 258 -23.67 -20.80 50.08
N GLU A 259 -23.01 -21.95 50.18
CA GLU A 259 -22.82 -22.91 49.11
C GLU A 259 -24.16 -23.34 48.50
N LYS A 260 -25.19 -23.60 49.32
CA LYS A 260 -26.53 -23.98 48.81
C LYS A 260 -27.16 -22.88 47.96
N HIS A 261 -27.08 -21.61 48.38
CA HIS A 261 -27.60 -20.48 47.60
C HIS A 261 -26.83 -20.29 46.30
N PHE A 262 -25.50 -20.46 46.34
CA PHE A 262 -24.66 -20.38 45.15
C PHE A 262 -25.01 -21.49 44.15
N ILE A 263 -25.18 -22.73 44.61
CA ILE A 263 -25.54 -23.88 43.78
C ILE A 263 -26.89 -23.65 43.10
N ILE A 264 -27.90 -23.25 43.87
CA ILE A 264 -29.26 -22.98 43.35
C ILE A 264 -29.23 -21.84 42.33
N PHE A 265 -28.53 -20.74 42.64
CA PHE A 265 -28.41 -19.60 41.73
C PHE A 265 -27.74 -19.99 40.41
N THR A 266 -26.62 -20.72 40.50
CA THR A 266 -25.85 -21.15 39.33
C THR A 266 -26.68 -22.10 38.47
N LYS A 267 -27.35 -23.09 39.08
CA LYS A 267 -28.26 -24.02 38.39
C LYS A 267 -29.36 -23.27 37.65
N ASN A 268 -30.16 -22.46 38.35
CA ASN A 268 -31.29 -21.76 37.77
C ASN A 268 -30.87 -20.82 36.63
N ARG A 269 -29.71 -20.15 36.78
CA ARG A 269 -29.23 -19.22 35.76
C ARG A 269 -28.71 -19.94 34.53
N LEU A 270 -28.06 -21.09 34.71
CA LEU A 270 -27.55 -21.88 33.60
C LEU A 270 -28.68 -22.56 32.82
N GLU A 271 -29.67 -23.13 33.51
CA GLU A 271 -30.87 -23.71 32.88
C GLU A 271 -31.72 -22.66 32.14
N ALA A 272 -31.71 -21.40 32.60
CA ALA A 272 -32.37 -20.29 31.90
C ALA A 272 -31.64 -19.85 30.61
N ILE A 273 -30.31 -19.99 30.55
CA ILE A 273 -29.53 -19.66 29.34
C ILE A 273 -29.53 -20.83 28.37
N TYR A 274 -29.43 -22.06 28.90
CA TYR A 274 -29.29 -23.29 28.15
C TYR A 274 -30.34 -24.32 28.62
N PRO A 275 -31.58 -24.22 28.11
CA PRO A 275 -32.66 -25.14 28.51
C PRO A 275 -32.31 -26.60 28.17
N PRO A 276 -32.70 -27.58 29.00
CA PRO A 276 -32.41 -28.99 28.77
C PRO A 276 -33.03 -29.56 27.49
N TYR A 277 -34.09 -28.93 26.98
CA TYR A 277 -34.81 -29.34 25.76
C TYR A 277 -34.48 -28.47 24.54
N SER A 278 -33.40 -27.68 24.60
CA SER A 278 -32.97 -26.83 23.49
C SER A 278 -32.46 -27.64 22.30
N THR A 279 -32.77 -27.17 21.09
CA THR A 279 -32.38 -27.80 19.81
C THR A 279 -30.98 -27.43 19.33
N LEU A 280 -30.38 -26.38 19.89
CA LEU A 280 -29.05 -25.90 19.50
C LEU A 280 -27.99 -26.32 20.53
N LEU A 281 -28.15 -25.83 21.75
CA LEU A 281 -27.26 -26.10 22.87
C LEU A 281 -28.12 -26.36 24.10
N ARG A 282 -27.96 -27.55 24.69
CA ARG A 282 -28.67 -27.95 25.90
C ARG A 282 -27.67 -28.25 27.01
N CYS A 283 -28.03 -27.85 28.21
CA CYS A 283 -27.27 -28.16 29.42
C CYS A 283 -28.17 -28.91 30.39
N LEU A 284 -27.69 -30.05 30.89
CA LEU A 284 -28.30 -30.78 31.97
C LEU A 284 -27.44 -30.60 33.22
N VAL A 285 -27.99 -29.90 34.21
CA VAL A 285 -27.28 -29.59 35.46
C VAL A 285 -27.66 -30.61 36.52
N THR A 286 -26.67 -31.40 36.92
CA THR A 286 -26.78 -32.31 38.07
C THR A 286 -25.95 -31.75 39.23
N VAL A 287 -26.59 -31.62 40.38
CA VAL A 287 -25.88 -31.26 41.61
C VAL A 287 -25.37 -32.56 42.23
N GLY A 288 -24.05 -32.69 42.34
CA GLY A 288 -23.41 -33.82 42.99
C GLY A 288 -23.48 -33.72 44.51
N HIS A 289 -22.69 -34.55 45.20
CA HIS A 289 -22.67 -34.58 46.65
C HIS A 289 -22.23 -33.24 47.24
N VAL A 290 -23.02 -32.73 48.18
CA VAL A 290 -22.71 -31.54 49.01
C VAL A 290 -22.31 -32.07 50.37
N SER A 291 -21.02 -32.02 50.70
CA SER A 291 -20.47 -32.37 52.01
C SER A 291 -19.95 -31.13 52.72
N GLU A 292 -19.58 -31.25 54.01
CA GLU A 292 -18.94 -30.15 54.75
C GLU A 292 -17.54 -29.78 54.23
N GLU A 293 -16.93 -30.66 53.43
CA GLU A 293 -15.59 -30.54 52.85
C GLU A 293 -15.61 -29.94 51.44
N GLY A 294 -16.75 -30.00 50.73
CA GLY A 294 -16.87 -29.43 49.40
C GLY A 294 -18.20 -29.71 48.70
N PHE A 295 -18.35 -29.12 47.52
CA PHE A 295 -19.49 -29.36 46.64
C PHE A 295 -19.03 -29.52 45.19
N VAL A 296 -19.79 -30.28 44.40
CA VAL A 296 -19.55 -30.43 42.96
C VAL A 296 -20.85 -30.22 42.20
N ILE A 297 -20.83 -29.28 41.25
CA ILE A 297 -21.91 -29.10 40.27
C ILE A 297 -21.43 -29.69 38.95
N LYS A 298 -22.09 -30.75 38.48
CA LYS A 298 -21.79 -31.38 37.19
C LYS A 298 -22.77 -30.87 36.14
N ILE A 299 -22.25 -30.27 35.08
CA ILE A 299 -23.00 -29.70 33.98
C ILE A 299 -22.65 -30.50 32.74
N ASN A 300 -23.59 -31.31 32.27
CA ASN A 300 -23.46 -32.03 31.01
C ASN A 300 -24.00 -31.14 29.91
N ALA A 301 -23.15 -30.71 28.98
CA ALA A 301 -23.56 -29.86 27.89
C ALA A 301 -23.39 -30.56 26.55
N ASP A 302 -24.44 -30.50 25.74
CA ASP A 302 -24.47 -31.04 24.40
C ASP A 302 -24.73 -29.93 23.38
N LEU A 303 -23.86 -29.87 22.38
CA LEU A 303 -24.06 -29.11 21.15
C LEU A 303 -24.71 -30.03 20.11
N VAL A 304 -26.02 -29.87 19.93
CA VAL A 304 -26.83 -30.74 19.05
C VAL A 304 -26.70 -30.33 17.58
N SER A 305 -26.40 -29.05 17.32
CA SER A 305 -26.14 -28.52 15.98
C SER A 305 -24.73 -28.91 15.51
N GLU A 306 -24.63 -29.58 14.35
CA GLU A 306 -23.36 -29.99 13.70
C GLU A 306 -22.52 -31.02 14.48
N GLY A 307 -23.00 -32.27 14.52
CA GLY A 307 -22.15 -33.43 14.82
C GLY A 307 -22.17 -33.93 16.27
N MET A 308 -23.06 -33.42 17.14
CA MET A 308 -23.18 -33.86 18.54
C MET A 308 -21.83 -33.83 19.29
N SER A 309 -21.35 -32.61 19.55
CA SER A 309 -20.24 -32.39 20.46
C SER A 309 -20.74 -32.32 21.90
N SER A 310 -20.06 -32.98 22.83
CA SER A 310 -20.47 -33.02 24.24
C SER A 310 -19.27 -32.83 25.16
N ALA A 311 -19.47 -32.08 26.24
CA ALA A 311 -18.48 -31.87 27.28
C ALA A 311 -19.14 -31.82 28.67
N ILE A 312 -18.41 -32.33 29.67
CA ILE A 312 -18.82 -32.29 31.07
C ILE A 312 -18.02 -31.19 31.75
N PHE A 313 -18.72 -30.26 32.40
CA PHE A 313 -18.13 -29.19 33.19
C PHE A 313 -18.38 -29.49 34.67
N GLU A 314 -17.34 -29.69 35.44
CA GLU A 314 -17.42 -29.89 36.88
C GLU A 314 -16.94 -28.64 37.60
N LEU A 315 -17.90 -27.88 38.14
CA LEU A 315 -17.61 -26.77 39.04
C LEU A 315 -17.46 -27.32 40.46
N ARG A 316 -16.22 -27.33 40.96
CA ARG A 316 -15.85 -27.89 42.25
C ARG A 316 -15.57 -26.76 43.23
N GLY A 317 -16.14 -26.85 44.43
CA GLY A 317 -15.78 -26.02 45.57
C GLY A 317 -15.13 -26.90 46.63
N TYR A 318 -13.88 -26.63 46.99
CA TYR A 318 -13.16 -27.35 48.02
C TYR A 318 -12.72 -26.41 49.14
N ARG A 319 -12.65 -26.92 50.36
CA ARG A 319 -12.44 -26.10 51.56
C ARG A 319 -10.97 -26.02 51.94
N GLU A 320 -10.27 -25.00 51.46
CA GLU A 320 -8.90 -24.67 51.92
C GLU A 320 -8.89 -23.86 53.22
N ASN A 321 -9.94 -23.07 53.49
CA ASN A 321 -10.04 -22.21 54.65
C ASN A 321 -11.41 -22.39 55.34
N PRO A 322 -11.48 -22.43 56.68
CA PRO A 322 -12.76 -22.57 57.38
C PRO A 322 -13.79 -21.49 56.99
N LYS A 323 -13.36 -20.30 56.57
CA LYS A 323 -14.22 -19.18 56.17
C LYS A 323 -14.69 -19.21 54.71
N TYR A 324 -13.96 -19.87 53.80
CA TYR A 324 -14.22 -19.80 52.36
C TYR A 324 -13.93 -21.11 51.62
N PHE A 325 -14.74 -21.41 50.61
CA PHE A 325 -14.47 -22.42 49.59
C PHE A 325 -13.73 -21.80 48.41
N THR A 326 -12.67 -22.47 47.97
CA THR A 326 -11.97 -22.16 46.71
C THR A 326 -12.66 -22.92 45.58
N THR A 327 -12.87 -22.27 44.43
CA THR A 327 -13.55 -22.88 43.28
C THR A 327 -12.61 -23.21 42.14
N SER A 328 -12.76 -24.40 41.57
CA SER A 328 -12.14 -24.79 40.30
C SER A 328 -13.19 -25.27 39.30
N LEU A 329 -12.90 -25.08 38.02
CA LEU A 329 -13.71 -25.59 36.93
C LEU A 329 -12.89 -26.58 36.13
N ARG A 330 -13.29 -27.85 36.20
CA ARG A 330 -12.71 -28.93 35.40
C ARG A 330 -13.59 -29.18 34.18
N VAL A 331 -13.00 -29.20 32.99
CA VAL A 331 -13.70 -29.44 31.73
C VAL A 331 -13.21 -30.76 31.14
N ILE A 332 -14.16 -31.66 30.89
CA ILE A 332 -13.89 -33.01 30.40
C ILE A 332 -14.56 -33.17 29.03
N PRO A 333 -13.79 -33.22 27.93
CA PRO A 333 -14.33 -33.49 26.60
C PRO A 333 -14.89 -34.91 26.54
N VAL A 334 -16.12 -35.09 26.03
CA VAL A 334 -16.73 -36.41 25.82
C VAL A 334 -16.77 -36.77 24.34
N SER A 335 -17.24 -35.84 23.50
CA SER A 335 -17.30 -35.97 22.05
C SER A 335 -16.81 -34.68 21.42
N VAL A 336 -15.73 -34.74 20.65
CA VAL A 336 -15.10 -33.60 19.98
C VAL A 336 -15.31 -33.76 18.48
N ILE A 337 -16.47 -33.31 17.99
CA ILE A 337 -16.84 -33.43 16.57
C ILE A 337 -17.02 -32.03 15.98
N GLY A 338 -16.27 -31.73 14.91
CA GLY A 338 -16.37 -30.48 14.17
C GLY A 338 -15.41 -29.36 14.62
N SER A 339 -15.41 -28.25 13.88
CA SER A 339 -14.54 -27.10 14.10
C SER A 339 -15.03 -26.16 15.21
N LYS A 340 -16.32 -26.19 15.55
CA LYS A 340 -16.97 -25.28 16.53
C LYS A 340 -16.88 -25.74 18.00
N TYR A 341 -16.31 -26.92 18.28
CA TYR A 341 -16.18 -27.42 19.65
C TYR A 341 -15.47 -26.42 20.59
N ALA A 342 -14.42 -25.77 20.10
CA ALA A 342 -13.67 -24.77 20.86
C ALA A 342 -14.55 -23.56 21.25
N GLU A 343 -15.36 -23.07 20.32
CA GLU A 343 -16.28 -21.94 20.56
C GLU A 343 -17.39 -22.33 21.54
N PHE A 344 -17.90 -23.56 21.43
CA PHE A 344 -18.88 -24.13 22.35
C PHE A 344 -18.36 -24.17 23.79
N VAL A 345 -17.18 -24.77 24.01
CA VAL A 345 -16.57 -24.85 25.34
C VAL A 345 -16.30 -23.45 25.88
N TYR A 346 -15.73 -22.56 25.06
CA TYR A 346 -15.45 -21.18 25.44
C TYR A 346 -16.72 -20.43 25.88
N SER A 347 -17.83 -20.58 25.15
CA SER A 347 -19.10 -19.92 25.47
C SER A 347 -19.62 -20.32 26.86
N ILE A 348 -19.63 -21.62 27.16
CA ILE A 348 -20.13 -22.13 28.44
C ILE A 348 -19.23 -21.67 29.58
N VAL A 349 -17.90 -21.73 29.42
CA VAL A 349 -16.96 -21.28 30.45
C VAL A 349 -17.11 -19.78 30.72
N ASP A 350 -17.23 -18.96 29.67
CA ASP A 350 -17.40 -17.50 29.83
C ASP A 350 -18.74 -17.16 30.49
N ASP A 351 -19.83 -17.87 30.17
CA ASP A 351 -21.12 -17.66 30.82
C ASP A 351 -21.13 -18.14 32.27
N LEU A 352 -20.52 -19.29 32.58
CA LEU A 352 -20.30 -19.73 33.96
C LEU A 352 -19.55 -18.66 34.75
N ARG A 353 -18.47 -18.12 34.20
CA ARG A 353 -17.70 -17.04 34.83
C ARG A 353 -18.57 -15.80 35.08
N LYS A 354 -19.37 -15.35 34.10
CA LYS A 354 -20.30 -14.22 34.27
C LYS A 354 -21.38 -14.48 35.32
N ILE A 355 -21.93 -15.70 35.38
CA ILE A 355 -22.93 -16.08 36.39
C ILE A 355 -22.32 -15.96 37.78
N VAL A 356 -21.11 -16.49 37.98
CA VAL A 356 -20.45 -16.40 39.28
C VAL A 356 -20.13 -14.95 39.66
N LEU A 357 -19.63 -14.14 38.72
CA LEU A 357 -19.39 -12.71 38.96
C LEU A 357 -20.68 -11.97 39.36
N LYS A 358 -21.80 -12.25 38.67
CA LYS A 358 -23.11 -11.66 39.03
C LYS A 358 -23.57 -12.06 40.43
N TRP A 359 -23.43 -13.34 40.79
CA TRP A 359 -23.76 -13.79 42.14
C TRP A 359 -22.97 -13.02 43.21
N LEU A 360 -21.69 -12.79 42.95
CA LEU A 360 -20.81 -12.07 43.88
C LEU A 360 -21.22 -10.61 44.06
N THR A 361 -21.67 -9.94 42.98
CA THR A 361 -22.19 -8.56 43.06
C THR A 361 -23.52 -8.45 43.80
N LEU A 362 -24.42 -9.43 43.62
CA LEU A 362 -25.68 -9.49 44.36
C LEU A 362 -25.43 -9.71 45.85
N TYR A 363 -24.47 -10.58 46.17
CA TYR A 363 -24.19 -10.94 47.55
C TYR A 363 -23.31 -9.92 48.30
N SER A 364 -22.44 -9.18 47.60
CA SER A 364 -21.71 -8.07 48.23
C SER A 364 -22.64 -6.96 48.70
N HIS A 365 -23.76 -6.73 47.99
CA HIS A 365 -24.80 -5.78 48.38
C HIS A 365 -25.52 -6.18 49.68
N ASP A 366 -25.76 -7.47 49.92
CA ASP A 366 -26.39 -7.94 51.16
C ASP A 366 -25.48 -7.79 52.39
N ARG A 367 -24.14 -7.81 52.23
CA ARG A 367 -23.23 -7.49 53.34
C ARG A 367 -23.36 -6.03 53.79
N LEU A 368 -23.61 -5.11 52.87
CA LEU A 368 -23.74 -3.69 53.20
C LEU A 368 -25.04 -3.42 53.96
N LYS A 369 -26.14 -4.10 53.64
CA LYS A 369 -27.42 -3.93 54.37
C LYS A 369 -27.38 -4.44 55.82
N ASN A 370 -26.62 -5.50 56.10
CA ASN A 370 -26.51 -6.06 57.46
C ASN A 370 -25.47 -5.36 58.36
N HIS A 371 -24.72 -4.38 57.84
CA HIS A 371 -23.82 -3.54 58.65
C HIS A 371 -24.45 -2.19 59.07
N TYR A 372 -25.64 -1.87 58.55
CA TYR A 372 -26.40 -0.65 58.90
C TYR A 372 -27.69 -0.96 59.68
N LYS A 373 -27.79 -2.14 60.31
CA LYS A 373 -28.87 -2.47 61.24
C LYS A 373 -28.34 -2.72 62.63
#